data_AF-A0A7C1JBB8-F1
#
_entry.id   AF-A0A7C1JBB8-F1
#
_cell.length_a   1.000
_cell.length_b   1.000
_cell.length_c   1.000
_cell.angle_alpha   90.00
_cell.angle_beta   90.00
_cell.angle_gamma   90.00
#
_symmetry.space_group_name_H-M   'P 1'
#
loop_
_entity.id
_entity.type
_entity.pdbx_description
1 polymer ?
#
loop_
_entity_poly.entity_id
_entity_poly.type
_entity_poly.pdbx_seq_one_letter_code
_entity_poly.pdbx_strand_id
1 'polypeptide(L)'
;MGFDIFIVEPEGDERFSGVLLGVPWRLLFDVEWWLWRDHPPPHLKCQEDYRILAWGAGGSETPVTVYLRQEAADLVLEWRERWAAESLRRARDRSLMRLFLHPGGEGAAGERRLLKWLVRRIAGGLAEGRCMSLDLS
;
A
#
# COMPACT_ATOMS: atom_id res chain seq x y z
N MET A 1 1.84 11.06 -12.88
CA MET A 1 0.66 11.00 -12.02
C MET A 1 0.40 9.56 -11.63
N GLY A 2 0.49 9.30 -10.35
CA GLY A 2 0.26 8.01 -9.71
C GLY A 2 -0.42 8.26 -8.36
N PHE A 3 -0.49 7.24 -7.53
CA PHE A 3 -0.94 7.32 -6.16
C PHE A 3 0.14 6.70 -5.26
N ASP A 4 0.14 7.08 -4.00
CA ASP A 4 1.13 6.62 -3.04
C ASP A 4 0.52 5.58 -2.09
N ILE A 5 1.31 4.57 -1.74
CA ILE A 5 0.96 3.59 -0.73
C ILE A 5 1.97 3.71 0.41
N PHE A 6 1.47 3.99 1.61
CA PHE A 6 2.26 3.93 2.82
C PHE A 6 2.23 2.51 3.38
N ILE A 7 3.41 1.99 3.72
CA ILE A 7 3.57 0.76 4.49
C ILE A 7 4.43 1.10 5.69
N VAL A 8 3.78 1.34 6.83
CA VAL A 8 4.38 2.01 7.98
C VAL A 8 4.03 1.32 9.29
N GLU A 9 4.89 1.45 10.29
CA GLU A 9 4.67 0.97 11.65
C GLU A 9 4.72 2.13 12.65
N PRO A 10 3.96 2.05 13.76
CA PRO A 10 3.97 3.08 14.78
C PRO A 10 5.30 3.12 15.54
N GLU A 11 5.83 4.32 15.75
CA GLU A 11 7.02 4.58 16.58
C GLU A 11 6.66 5.19 17.96
N GLY A 12 5.40 5.60 18.15
CA GLY A 12 4.91 6.36 19.31
C GLY A 12 4.52 7.79 18.93
N ASP A 13 3.74 8.46 19.79
CA ASP A 13 3.36 9.88 19.64
C ASP A 13 2.90 10.28 18.22
N GLU A 14 1.87 9.59 17.68
CA GLU A 14 1.30 9.86 16.34
C GLU A 14 2.29 9.73 15.18
N ARG A 15 3.47 9.15 15.43
CA ARG A 15 4.55 9.00 14.47
C ARG A 15 4.63 7.58 13.94
N PHE A 16 4.83 7.48 12.64
CA PHE A 16 4.94 6.23 11.93
C PHE A 16 6.14 6.26 11.00
N SER A 17 6.86 5.14 10.88
CA SER A 17 7.98 5.01 9.95
C SER A 17 7.82 3.80 9.04
N GLY A 18 8.44 3.87 7.87
CA GLY A 18 8.38 2.77 6.92
C GLY A 18 8.73 3.25 5.52
N VAL A 19 7.93 2.85 4.55
CA VAL A 19 8.17 3.15 3.14
C VAL A 19 6.94 3.72 2.47
N LEU A 20 7.18 4.66 1.55
CA LEU A 20 6.23 5.15 0.56
C LEU A 20 6.54 4.47 -0.77
N LEU A 21 5.51 3.91 -1.40
CA LEU A 21 5.57 3.32 -2.73
C LEU A 21 4.81 4.20 -3.71
N GLY A 22 5.50 4.76 -4.71
CA GLY A 22 4.85 5.47 -5.80
C GLY A 22 4.31 4.50 -6.85
N VAL A 23 2.99 4.49 -7.07
CA VAL A 23 2.30 3.52 -7.94
C VAL A 23 1.59 4.22 -9.10
N PRO A 24 1.77 3.78 -10.36
CA PRO A 24 1.01 4.32 -11.49
C PRO A 24 -0.51 4.08 -11.36
N TRP A 25 -1.33 5.09 -11.64
CA TRP A 25 -2.80 5.02 -11.58
C TRP A 25 -3.42 3.84 -12.34
N ARG A 26 -2.82 3.46 -13.47
CA ARG A 26 -3.29 2.33 -14.27
C ARG A 26 -3.26 0.98 -13.53
N LEU A 27 -2.50 0.87 -12.43
CA LEU A 27 -2.47 -0.31 -11.58
C LEU A 27 -3.45 -0.26 -10.40
N LEU A 28 -4.14 0.87 -10.17
CA LEU A 28 -5.04 1.01 -9.02
C LEU A 28 -6.09 -0.10 -9.00
N PHE A 29 -6.82 -0.26 -10.10
CA PHE A 29 -7.88 -1.26 -10.19
C PHE A 29 -7.38 -2.68 -9.97
N ASP A 30 -6.21 -3.03 -10.53
CA ASP A 30 -5.61 -4.36 -10.35
C ASP A 30 -5.24 -4.61 -8.89
N VAL A 31 -4.67 -3.60 -8.22
CA VAL A 31 -4.26 -3.66 -6.82
C VAL A 31 -5.49 -3.75 -5.90
N GLU A 32 -6.49 -2.91 -6.14
CA GLU A 32 -7.75 -2.90 -5.40
C GLU A 32 -8.46 -4.24 -5.50
N TRP A 33 -8.73 -4.71 -6.73
CA TRP A 33 -9.40 -5.99 -6.94
C TRP A 33 -8.66 -7.16 -6.31
N TRP A 34 -7.34 -7.10 -6.33
CA TRP A 34 -6.53 -8.18 -5.79
C TRP A 34 -6.53 -8.21 -4.27
N LEU A 35 -6.13 -7.10 -3.65
CA LEU A 35 -5.73 -7.10 -2.25
C LEU A 35 -6.87 -6.76 -1.32
N TRP A 36 -7.73 -5.82 -1.69
CA TRP A 36 -8.60 -5.17 -0.72
C TRP A 36 -9.93 -4.68 -1.29
N ARG A 37 -10.43 -5.34 -2.33
CA ARG A 37 -11.67 -5.00 -3.05
C ARG A 37 -12.83 -4.63 -2.12
N ASP A 38 -12.99 -5.42 -1.07
CA ASP A 38 -14.11 -5.31 -0.14
C ASP A 38 -13.75 -4.43 1.08
N HIS A 39 -12.45 -4.25 1.34
CA HIS A 39 -11.91 -3.61 2.55
C HIS A 39 -10.65 -2.79 2.24
N PRO A 40 -10.74 -1.71 1.44
CA PRO A 40 -9.58 -0.89 1.08
C PRO A 40 -8.89 -0.30 2.33
N PRO A 41 -7.55 -0.16 2.34
CA PRO A 41 -6.86 0.60 3.38
C PRO A 41 -7.40 2.02 3.47
N PRO A 42 -7.26 2.69 4.62
CA PRO A 42 -7.70 4.07 4.76
C PRO A 42 -7.03 4.98 3.72
N HIS A 43 -7.84 5.86 3.13
CA HIS A 43 -7.34 6.90 2.26
C HIS A 43 -6.98 8.10 3.13
N LEU A 44 -5.71 8.50 3.14
CA LEU A 44 -5.22 9.65 3.86
C LEU A 44 -4.97 10.78 2.87
N LYS A 45 -5.56 11.94 3.14
CA LYS A 45 -5.36 13.15 2.36
C LYS A 45 -4.24 13.99 2.97
N CYS A 46 -3.28 14.36 2.13
CA CYS A 46 -2.02 15.03 2.49
C CYS A 46 -2.15 16.32 3.33
N GLN A 47 -3.31 17.00 3.36
CA GLN A 47 -3.50 18.22 4.17
C GLN A 47 -4.36 18.03 5.42
N GLU A 48 -5.14 16.95 5.52
CA GLU A 48 -6.11 16.74 6.60
C GLU A 48 -5.65 15.66 7.59
N ASP A 49 -4.94 14.65 7.07
CA ASP A 49 -4.76 13.38 7.79
C ASP A 49 -3.31 13.11 8.20
N TYR A 50 -2.33 13.64 7.46
CA TYR A 50 -0.92 13.34 7.73
C TYR A 50 0.05 14.43 7.27
N ARG A 51 1.29 14.34 7.75
CA ARG A 51 2.43 15.14 7.27
C ARG A 51 3.68 14.28 7.18
N ILE A 52 4.38 14.35 6.06
CA ILE A 52 5.70 13.71 5.94
C ILE A 52 6.74 14.56 6.68
N LEU A 53 7.34 13.98 7.71
CA LEU A 53 8.33 14.63 8.58
C LEU A 53 9.75 14.49 8.02
N ALA A 54 10.05 13.35 7.40
CA ALA A 54 11.35 13.06 6.85
C ALA A 54 11.25 12.15 5.63
N TRP A 55 12.14 12.39 4.67
CA TRP A 55 12.35 11.57 3.48
C TRP A 55 13.74 10.94 3.56
N GLY A 56 13.83 9.64 3.32
CA GLY A 56 15.08 8.95 3.03
C GLY A 56 15.40 8.99 1.54
N ALA A 57 16.67 8.76 1.19
CA ALA A 57 17.05 8.50 -0.20
C ALA A 57 16.44 7.17 -0.64
N GLY A 58 15.64 7.18 -1.71
CA GLY A 58 14.99 5.98 -2.21
C GLY A 58 14.47 6.16 -3.64
N GLY A 59 14.43 5.05 -4.38
CA GLY A 59 13.89 5.00 -5.75
C GLY A 59 12.41 4.68 -5.73
N SER A 60 12.06 3.45 -6.11
CA SER A 60 10.67 2.94 -6.08
C SER A 60 10.11 2.72 -4.67
N GLU A 61 10.98 2.71 -3.66
CA GLU A 61 10.65 2.65 -2.24
C GLU A 61 11.39 3.79 -1.57
N THR A 62 10.63 4.76 -1.08
CA THR A 62 11.22 5.90 -0.39
C THR A 62 11.00 5.70 1.10
N PRO A 63 12.06 5.54 1.91
CA PRO A 63 11.91 5.53 3.35
C PRO A 63 11.27 6.83 3.81
N VAL A 64 10.27 6.74 4.69
CA VAL A 64 9.55 7.92 5.18
C VAL A 64 9.30 7.81 6.67
N THR A 65 9.25 8.98 7.31
CA THR A 65 8.65 9.15 8.61
C THR A 65 7.48 10.09 8.46
N VAL A 66 6.31 9.67 8.91
CA VAL A 66 5.06 10.41 8.79
C VAL A 66 4.46 10.65 10.16
N TYR A 67 3.92 11.85 10.34
CA TYR A 67 2.97 12.16 11.40
C TYR A 67 1.57 11.83 10.86
N LEU A 68 0.81 11.01 11.58
CA LEU A 68 -0.60 10.80 11.31
C LEU A 68 -1.39 11.47 12.42
N ARG A 69 -2.35 12.33 12.07
CA ARG A 69 -3.28 12.87 13.05
C ARG A 69 -4.03 11.72 13.75
N GLN A 70 -4.35 11.85 15.03
CA GLN A 70 -4.95 10.76 15.83
C GLN A 70 -6.08 10.01 15.11
N GLU A 71 -7.04 10.73 14.53
CA GLU A 71 -8.16 10.09 13.82
C GLU A 71 -7.70 9.24 12.62
N ALA A 72 -6.69 9.69 11.89
CA ALA A 72 -6.08 8.94 10.79
C ALA A 72 -5.25 7.74 11.29
N ALA A 73 -4.52 7.93 12.39
CA ALA A 73 -3.76 6.86 13.04
C ALA A 73 -4.70 5.73 13.50
N ASP A 74 -5.83 6.09 14.13
CA ASP A 74 -6.85 5.14 14.59
C ASP A 74 -7.43 4.33 13.43
N LEU A 75 -7.78 4.99 12.32
CA LEU A 75 -8.28 4.31 11.12
C LEU A 75 -7.27 3.29 10.56
N VAL A 76 -5.99 3.68 10.50
CA VAL A 76 -4.91 2.84 9.97
C VAL A 76 -4.65 1.62 10.87
N LEU A 77 -4.68 1.81 12.18
CA LEU A 77 -4.53 0.74 13.16
C LEU A 77 -5.75 -0.20 13.16
N GLU A 78 -6.97 0.35 13.19
CA GLU A 78 -8.21 -0.42 13.16
C GLU A 78 -8.32 -1.26 11.88
N TRP A 79 -8.00 -0.66 10.72
CA TRP A 79 -7.98 -1.40 9.46
C TRP A 79 -6.97 -2.55 9.52
N ARG A 80 -5.77 -2.30 10.06
CA ARG A 80 -4.74 -3.33 10.20
C ARG A 80 -5.21 -4.48 11.08
N GLU A 81 -5.86 -4.20 12.20
CA GLU A 81 -6.40 -5.23 13.09
C GLU A 81 -7.51 -6.07 12.45
N ARG A 82 -8.38 -5.45 11.66
CA ARG A 82 -9.55 -6.13 11.09
C ARG A 82 -9.28 -6.81 9.76
N TRP A 83 -8.45 -6.22 8.89
CA TRP A 83 -8.43 -6.55 7.47
C TRP A 83 -7.04 -6.86 6.90
N ALA A 84 -5.94 -6.58 7.61
CA ALA A 84 -4.59 -6.90 7.12
C ALA A 84 -4.40 -8.40 6.86
N ALA A 85 -4.93 -9.26 7.75
CA ALA A 85 -4.81 -10.71 7.61
C ALA A 85 -5.52 -11.23 6.35
N GLU A 86 -6.69 -10.68 6.03
CA GLU A 86 -7.45 -11.03 4.82
C GLU A 86 -6.74 -10.52 3.56
N SER A 87 -6.24 -9.29 3.59
CA SER A 87 -5.44 -8.72 2.49
C SER A 87 -4.18 -9.56 2.22
N LEU A 88 -3.49 -10.00 3.28
CA LEU A 88 -2.34 -10.90 3.19
C LEU A 88 -2.74 -12.28 2.63
N ARG A 89 -3.89 -12.82 3.04
CA ARG A 89 -4.43 -14.08 2.50
C ARG A 89 -4.67 -13.97 0.99
N ARG A 90 -5.31 -12.90 0.53
CA ARG A 90 -5.54 -12.63 -0.90
C ARG A 90 -4.25 -12.42 -1.67
N ALA A 91 -3.28 -11.71 -1.10
CA ALA A 91 -1.95 -11.53 -1.70
C ALA A 91 -1.23 -12.87 -1.98
N ARG A 92 -1.49 -13.87 -1.14
CA ARG A 92 -0.91 -15.22 -1.25
C ARG A 92 -1.73 -16.17 -2.14
N ASP A 93 -2.94 -15.78 -2.54
CA ASP A 93 -3.80 -16.63 -3.37
C ASP A 93 -3.29 -16.71 -4.81
N ARG A 94 -2.77 -17.89 -5.17
CA ARG A 94 -2.21 -18.17 -6.50
C ARG A 94 -3.26 -18.25 -7.61
N SER A 95 -4.53 -18.42 -7.29
CA SER A 95 -5.61 -18.44 -8.28
C SER A 95 -5.86 -17.04 -8.82
N LEU A 96 -5.90 -16.03 -7.94
CA LEU A 96 -5.96 -14.60 -8.29
C LEU A 96 -4.74 -14.17 -9.12
N MET A 97 -3.55 -14.73 -8.82
CA MET A 97 -2.34 -14.50 -9.64
C MET A 97 -2.47 -14.89 -11.10
N ARG A 98 -3.34 -15.82 -11.45
CA ARG A 98 -3.46 -16.33 -12.82
C ARG A 98 -4.48 -15.55 -13.66
N LEU A 99 -5.47 -14.93 -13.02
CA LEU A 99 -6.63 -14.32 -13.69
C LEU A 99 -6.31 -13.02 -14.43
N PHE A 100 -5.34 -12.23 -13.96
CA PHE A 100 -5.02 -10.91 -14.54
C PHE A 100 -3.73 -10.90 -15.38
N LEU A 101 -3.11 -12.06 -15.58
CA LEU A 101 -1.99 -12.21 -16.53
C LEU A 101 -2.53 -12.43 -17.95
N HIS A 102 -3.43 -11.59 -18.48
CA HIS A 102 -3.84 -11.72 -19.89
C HIS A 102 -2.62 -11.53 -20.81
N PRO A 103 -2.25 -12.52 -21.63
CA PRO A 103 -1.16 -12.40 -22.59
C PRO A 103 -1.68 -11.70 -23.84
N GLY A 104 -1.14 -10.53 -24.21
CA GLY A 104 -1.44 -9.96 -25.53
C GLY A 104 -1.04 -8.51 -25.81
N GLY A 105 -0.94 -7.64 -24.81
CA GLY A 105 -0.57 -6.23 -25.03
C GLY A 105 0.93 -5.97 -25.03
N GLU A 106 1.44 -5.19 -25.98
CA GLU A 106 2.75 -4.53 -25.84
C GLU A 106 2.76 -3.72 -24.54
N GLY A 107 3.81 -3.85 -23.72
CA GLY A 107 3.90 -3.21 -22.38
C GLY A 107 3.39 -4.06 -21.20
N ALA A 108 2.55 -5.07 -21.43
CA ALA A 108 1.95 -5.89 -20.37
C ALA A 108 2.99 -6.67 -19.53
N ALA A 109 4.17 -6.98 -20.08
CA ALA A 109 5.22 -7.68 -19.33
C ALA A 109 5.85 -6.82 -18.23
N GLY A 110 6.06 -5.52 -18.48
CA GLY A 110 6.61 -4.59 -17.50
C GLY A 110 5.65 -4.32 -16.35
N GLU A 111 4.37 -4.10 -16.69
CA GLU A 111 3.30 -3.87 -15.71
C GLU A 111 3.07 -5.10 -14.83
N ARG A 112 3.10 -6.31 -15.42
CA ARG A 112 3.02 -7.55 -14.65
C ARG A 112 4.17 -7.70 -13.65
N ARG A 113 5.39 -7.28 -14.02
CA ARG A 113 6.52 -7.28 -13.07
C ARG A 113 6.29 -6.28 -11.95
N LEU A 114 5.83 -5.07 -12.29
CA LEU A 114 5.53 -4.02 -11.33
C LEU A 114 4.42 -4.42 -10.35
N LEU A 115 3.31 -4.94 -10.85
CA LEU A 115 2.19 -5.43 -10.02
C LEU A 115 2.65 -6.57 -9.08
N LYS A 116 3.41 -7.55 -9.60
CA LYS A 116 3.96 -8.63 -8.76
C LYS A 116 4.90 -8.10 -7.69
N TRP A 117 5.75 -7.14 -8.03
CA TRP A 117 6.64 -6.49 -7.07
C TRP A 117 5.83 -5.76 -5.99
N LEU A 118 4.82 -4.99 -6.39
CA LEU A 118 3.97 -4.22 -5.49
C LEU A 118 3.21 -5.13 -4.51
N VAL A 119 2.53 -6.16 -5.02
CA VAL A 119 1.83 -7.15 -4.20
C VAL A 119 2.76 -7.83 -3.20
N ARG A 120 4.00 -8.16 -3.61
CA ARG A 120 4.99 -8.75 -2.70
C ARG A 120 5.44 -7.79 -1.62
N ARG A 121 5.63 -6.52 -1.94
CA ARG A 121 6.00 -5.50 -0.95
C ARG A 121 4.92 -5.27 0.08
N ILE A 122 3.68 -5.12 -0.39
CA ILE A 122 2.50 -5.02 0.47
C ILE A 122 2.39 -6.25 1.36
N ALA A 123 2.41 -7.46 0.79
CA ALA A 123 2.32 -8.69 1.56
C ALA A 123 3.46 -8.85 2.58
N GLY A 124 4.67 -8.42 2.24
CA GLY A 124 5.83 -8.40 3.15
C GLY A 124 5.57 -7.50 4.36
N GLY A 125 5.19 -6.25 4.12
CA GLY A 125 4.87 -5.30 5.18
C GLY A 125 3.75 -5.77 6.10
N LEU A 126 2.64 -6.28 5.52
CA LEU A 126 1.54 -6.84 6.30
C LEU A 126 1.96 -8.06 7.12
N ALA A 127 2.82 -8.93 6.59
CA ALA A 127 3.33 -10.10 7.31
C ALA A 127 4.27 -9.70 8.47
N GLU A 128 4.96 -8.58 8.35
CA GLU A 128 5.75 -7.96 9.42
C GLU A 128 4.88 -7.19 10.43
N GLY A 129 3.57 -7.13 10.22
CA GLY A 129 2.63 -6.47 11.13
C GLY A 129 2.48 -4.97 10.91
N ARG A 130 3.07 -4.42 9.83
CA ARG A 130 2.97 -3.02 9.46
C ARG A 130 1.55 -2.65 9.04
N CYS A 131 1.23 -1.38 9.23
CA CYS A 131 -0.02 -0.78 8.81
C CYS A 131 0.09 -0.23 7.38
N MET A 132 -1.06 0.05 6.78
CA MET A 132 -1.15 0.53 5.42
C MET A 132 -2.15 1.67 5.27
N SER A 133 -1.83 2.58 4.36
CA SER A 133 -2.76 3.59 3.88
C SER A 133 -2.46 3.98 2.44
N LEU A 134 -3.41 4.68 1.82
CA LEU A 134 -3.32 5.17 0.44
C LEU A 134 -3.37 6.70 0.44
N ASP A 135 -2.56 7.33 -0.40
CA ASP A 135 -2.75 8.73 -0.80
C ASP A 135 -3.07 8.77 -2.30
N LEU A 136 -4.26 9.28 -2.60
CA LEU A 136 -4.85 9.35 -3.93
C LEU A 136 -4.80 10.77 -4.54
N SER A 137 -4.05 11.69 -3.92
CA SER A 137 -4.00 13.10 -4.32
C SER A 137 -3.24 13.41 -5.62
#